data_AF-A0A2A9HHC0-F1
#
_entry.id   AF-A0A2A9HHC0-F1
#
_cell.length_a   1.000
_cell.length_b   1.000
_cell.length_c   1.000
_cell.angle_alpha   90.00
_cell.angle_beta   90.00
_cell.angle_gamma   90.00
#
_symmetry.space_group_name_H-M   'P 1'
#
loop_
_entity.id
_entity.type
_entity.pdbx_description
1 polymer ?
#
loop_
_entity_poly.entity_id
_entity_poly.type
_entity_poly.pdbx_seq_one_letter_code
_entity_poly.pdbx_strand_id
1 'polypeptide(L)'
;MLNAAEETRDQGTVEPGAPRRSAVRRLLRRLRETETGQALVEFTMILPLFVLLFMSMVEFGRAFHTWLLITNAAREGARIAAVQSDLSTVQNRIYDSFCANYPSQCNIDPTRVTITTTNVQGSRGSMVQVDVAYDFEWVTPIGDIVNLVSGGTLSDLTIRSHASMRLE
;
A
#
# COMPACT_ATOMS: atom_id res chain seq x y z
N MET A 1 11.54 -102.07 34.19
CA MET A 1 11.73 -100.91 35.08
C MET A 1 12.70 -99.97 34.37
N LEU A 2 12.25 -98.98 33.60
CA LEU A 2 11.76 -97.66 34.01
C LEU A 2 12.77 -96.84 34.83
N ASN A 3 13.49 -95.93 34.15
CA ASN A 3 13.58 -94.47 34.39
C ASN A 3 14.77 -93.92 33.57
N ALA A 4 14.61 -93.07 32.56
CA ALA A 4 14.05 -91.71 32.48
C ALA A 4 15.10 -90.61 32.69
N ALA A 5 14.98 -89.57 31.86
CA ALA A 5 15.77 -88.33 31.73
C ALA A 5 17.08 -88.50 30.92
N GLU A 6 17.43 -87.69 29.92
CA GLU A 6 17.17 -86.26 29.76
C GLU A 6 16.93 -85.83 28.31
N GLU A 7 16.13 -84.78 28.23
CA GLU A 7 15.57 -84.08 27.09
C GLU A 7 16.57 -83.05 26.56
N THR A 8 17.20 -83.30 25.42
CA THR A 8 17.99 -82.27 24.72
C THR A 8 17.06 -81.42 23.87
N ARG A 9 16.43 -80.46 24.53
CA ARG A 9 15.68 -79.36 23.93
C ARG A 9 16.68 -78.38 23.32
N ASP A 10 16.95 -78.52 22.03
CA ASP A 10 17.76 -77.58 21.26
C ASP A 10 17.05 -76.22 21.21
N GLN A 11 17.72 -75.22 21.81
CA GLN A 11 17.25 -73.87 21.98
C GLN A 11 17.65 -73.03 20.76
N GLY A 12 16.64 -72.52 20.07
CA GLY A 12 16.64 -71.16 19.53
C GLY A 12 17.77 -70.77 18.57
N THR A 13 17.60 -71.08 17.29
CA THR A 13 18.14 -70.22 16.24
C THR A 13 17.25 -68.98 16.11
N VAL A 14 17.60 -67.92 16.86
CA VAL A 14 17.01 -66.60 16.67
C VAL A 14 17.45 -66.11 15.29
N GLU A 15 16.58 -66.25 14.29
CA GLU A 15 16.80 -65.64 12.98
C GLU A 15 16.94 -64.12 13.13
N PRO A 16 18.01 -63.50 12.61
CA PRO A 16 18.14 -62.06 12.64
C PRO A 16 17.10 -61.43 11.72
N GLY A 17 16.03 -60.88 12.31
CA GLY A 17 15.01 -60.12 11.62
C GLY A 17 15.60 -58.90 10.90
N ALA A 18 15.64 -58.97 9.57
CA ALA A 18 15.76 -57.79 8.70
C ALA A 18 14.37 -57.43 8.12
N PRO A 19 14.03 -56.15 7.85
CA PRO A 19 14.82 -54.93 8.03
C PRO A 19 14.08 -53.77 8.75
N ARG A 20 14.81 -52.98 9.55
CA ARG A 20 14.42 -51.66 10.09
C ARG A 20 14.19 -50.57 9.01
N ARG A 21 14.27 -50.92 7.71
CA ARG A 21 14.10 -50.00 6.57
C ARG A 21 12.64 -49.56 6.35
N SER A 22 11.67 -50.30 6.87
CA SER A 22 10.24 -50.03 6.68
C SER A 22 9.71 -48.88 7.56
N ALA A 23 10.24 -48.73 8.77
CA ALA A 23 9.82 -47.69 9.70
C ALA A 23 10.18 -46.28 9.20
N VAL A 24 11.39 -46.11 8.67
CA VAL A 24 11.86 -44.84 8.08
C VAL A 24 11.02 -44.45 6.87
N ARG A 25 10.69 -45.41 5.98
CA ARG A 25 9.80 -45.17 4.83
C ARG A 25 8.38 -44.78 5.25
N ARG A 26 7.84 -45.37 6.32
CA ARG A 26 6.51 -45.01 6.85
C ARG A 26 6.50 -43.62 7.50
N LEU A 27 7.56 -43.26 8.22
CA LEU A 27 7.72 -41.93 8.82
C LEU A 27 7.82 -40.84 7.74
N LEU A 28 8.63 -41.06 6.71
CA LEU A 28 8.76 -40.14 5.58
C LEU A 28 7.46 -40.01 4.77
N ARG A 29 6.67 -41.07 4.64
CA ARG A 29 5.36 -41.02 3.98
C ARG A 29 4.34 -40.22 4.80
N ARG A 30 4.31 -40.39 6.12
CA ARG A 30 3.44 -39.59 7.01
C ARG A 30 3.79 -38.11 7.01
N LEU A 31 5.07 -37.75 6.97
CA LEU A 31 5.48 -36.34 6.85
C LEU A 31 5.04 -35.72 5.51
N ARG A 32 5.01 -36.52 4.45
CA ARG A 32 4.55 -36.12 3.11
C ARG A 32 3.02 -36.09 2.95
N GLU A 33 2.27 -36.71 3.86
CA GLU A 33 0.80 -36.73 3.95
C GLU A 33 0.28 -35.70 4.98
N THR A 34 0.98 -34.59 5.23
CA THR A 34 0.51 -33.54 6.14
C THR A 34 -0.21 -32.43 5.38
N GLU A 35 -1.53 -32.31 5.59
CA GLU A 35 -2.41 -31.29 5.00
C GLU A 35 -1.99 -29.85 5.35
N THR A 36 -1.21 -29.67 6.42
CA THR A 36 -0.67 -28.38 6.86
C THR A 36 0.26 -27.72 5.83
N GLY A 37 0.97 -28.50 5.01
CA GLY A 37 1.82 -27.94 3.95
C GLY A 37 1.02 -27.39 2.76
N GLN A 38 -0.14 -27.99 2.48
CA GLN A 38 -0.99 -27.58 1.36
C GLN A 38 -1.65 -26.22 1.62
N ALA A 39 -2.16 -25.99 2.83
CA ALA A 39 -2.75 -24.70 3.22
C ALA A 39 -1.77 -23.53 3.10
N LEU A 40 -0.48 -23.75 3.39
CA LEU A 40 0.57 -22.73 3.24
C LEU A 40 0.79 -22.35 1.77
N VAL A 41 0.73 -23.33 0.86
CA VAL A 41 0.89 -23.10 -0.58
C VAL A 41 -0.31 -22.33 -1.14
N GLU A 42 -1.53 -22.70 -0.74
CA GLU A 42 -2.75 -21.99 -1.15
C GLU A 42 -2.73 -20.53 -0.70
N PHE A 43 -2.32 -20.26 0.55
CA PHE A 43 -2.14 -18.89 1.05
C PHE A 43 -1.09 -18.11 0.26
N THR A 44 0.03 -18.74 -0.08
CA THR A 44 1.12 -18.10 -0.83
C THR A 44 0.70 -17.69 -2.23
N MET A 45 -0.28 -18.37 -2.85
CA MET A 45 -0.82 -17.97 -4.15
C MET A 45 -1.76 -16.75 -4.06
N ILE A 46 -2.49 -16.59 -2.96
CA ILE A 46 -3.44 -15.49 -2.76
C ILE A 46 -2.75 -14.23 -2.24
N LEU A 47 -1.71 -14.40 -1.42
CA LEU A 47 -1.00 -13.32 -0.73
C LEU A 47 -0.52 -12.19 -1.68
N PRO A 48 0.11 -12.45 -2.85
CA PRO A 48 0.55 -11.39 -3.75
C PRO A 48 -0.61 -10.51 -4.24
N LEU A 49 -1.74 -11.12 -4.60
CA LEU A 49 -2.94 -10.39 -5.03
C LEU A 49 -3.51 -9.55 -3.88
N PHE A 50 -3.54 -10.11 -2.67
CA PHE A 50 -4.00 -9.38 -1.49
C PHE A 50 -3.11 -8.18 -1.17
N VAL A 51 -1.79 -8.33 -1.22
CA VAL A 51 -0.82 -7.23 -0.99
C VAL A 51 -0.96 -6.14 -2.05
N LEU A 52 -1.13 -6.50 -3.32
CA LEU A 52 -1.38 -5.54 -4.40
C LEU A 52 -2.67 -4.75 -4.22
N LEU A 53 -3.75 -5.43 -3.83
CA LEU A 53 -5.03 -4.79 -3.53
C LEU A 53 -4.91 -3.84 -2.33
N PHE A 54 -4.20 -4.27 -1.28
CA PHE A 54 -3.98 -3.45 -0.10
C PHE A 54 -3.14 -2.20 -0.42
N MET A 55 -2.04 -2.34 -1.15
CA MET A 55 -1.23 -1.21 -1.61
C MET A 55 -2.06 -0.23 -2.45
N SER A 56 -2.86 -0.74 -3.38
CA SER A 56 -3.78 0.08 -4.19
C SER A 56 -4.75 0.87 -3.32
N MET A 57 -5.31 0.25 -2.27
CA MET A 57 -6.24 0.90 -1.35
C MET A 57 -5.56 2.04 -0.56
N VAL A 58 -4.34 1.82 -0.08
CA VAL A 58 -3.56 2.84 0.63
C VAL A 58 -3.27 4.04 -0.27
N GLU A 59 -2.83 3.79 -1.51
CA GLU A 59 -2.55 4.88 -2.46
C GLU A 59 -3.80 5.64 -2.85
N PHE A 60 -4.91 4.93 -3.09
CA PHE A 60 -6.18 5.56 -3.36
C PHE A 60 -6.62 6.47 -2.21
N GLY A 61 -6.50 6.01 -0.97
CA GLY A 61 -6.81 6.81 0.21
C GLY A 61 -5.97 8.08 0.31
N ARG A 62 -4.66 7.98 0.05
CA ARG A 62 -3.73 9.12 0.04
C ARG A 62 -4.04 10.11 -1.09
N ALA A 63 -4.30 9.61 -2.30
CA ALA A 63 -4.66 10.44 -3.45
C ALA A 63 -5.98 11.18 -3.20
N PHE A 64 -6.98 10.49 -2.65
CA PHE A 64 -8.26 11.09 -2.29
C PHE A 64 -8.12 12.15 -1.19
N HIS A 65 -7.34 11.87 -0.15
CA HIS A 65 -7.06 12.84 0.91
C HIS A 65 -6.37 14.10 0.35
N THR A 66 -5.39 13.92 -0.52
CA THR A 66 -4.68 15.01 -1.21
C THR A 66 -5.65 15.85 -2.04
N TRP A 67 -6.54 15.20 -2.80
CA TRP A 67 -7.57 15.88 -3.59
C TRP A 67 -8.50 16.75 -2.73
N LEU A 68 -8.89 16.28 -1.55
CA LEU A 68 -9.68 17.07 -0.59
C LEU A 68 -8.92 18.30 -0.11
N LEU A 69 -7.64 18.14 0.24
CA LEU A 69 -6.79 19.23 0.73
C LEU A 69 -6.62 20.35 -0.32
N ILE A 70 -6.22 20.00 -1.54
CA ILE A 70 -6.01 21.00 -2.60
C ILE A 70 -7.32 21.68 -3.02
N THR A 71 -8.45 20.95 -2.95
CA THR A 71 -9.77 21.51 -3.26
C THR A 71 -10.22 22.50 -2.20
N ASN A 72 -10.00 22.19 -0.93
CA ASN A 72 -10.25 23.13 0.14
C ASN A 72 -9.35 24.38 0.00
N ALA A 73 -8.07 24.18 -0.29
CA ALA A 73 -7.10 25.25 -0.47
C ALA A 73 -7.46 26.20 -1.63
N ALA A 74 -7.85 25.65 -2.79
CA ALA A 74 -8.31 26.46 -3.93
C ALA A 74 -9.53 27.32 -3.56
N ARG A 75 -10.51 26.73 -2.88
CA ARG A 75 -11.74 27.44 -2.45
C ARG A 75 -11.45 28.55 -1.44
N GLU A 76 -10.60 28.28 -0.46
CA GLU A 76 -10.21 29.28 0.54
C GLU A 76 -9.39 30.41 -0.09
N GLY A 77 -8.47 30.08 -1.01
CA GLY A 77 -7.75 31.06 -1.82
C GLY A 77 -8.69 31.97 -2.61
N ALA A 78 -9.68 31.40 -3.31
CA ALA A 78 -10.65 32.17 -4.07
C ALA A 78 -11.51 33.07 -3.16
N ARG A 79 -11.87 32.61 -1.97
CA ARG A 79 -12.63 33.38 -0.97
C ARG A 79 -11.85 34.60 -0.47
N ILE A 80 -10.60 34.41 -0.08
CA ILE A 80 -9.76 35.52 0.39
C ILE A 80 -9.42 36.48 -0.76
N ALA A 81 -9.25 35.96 -1.97
CA ALA A 81 -9.02 36.81 -3.13
C ALA A 81 -10.28 37.63 -3.52
N ALA A 82 -11.48 37.08 -3.34
CA ALA A 82 -12.75 37.75 -3.66
C ALA A 82 -12.94 39.08 -2.91
N VAL A 83 -12.41 39.19 -1.69
CA VAL A 83 -12.47 40.42 -0.88
C VAL A 83 -11.33 41.41 -1.18
N GLN A 84 -10.65 41.26 -2.32
CA GLN A 84 -9.51 42.08 -2.78
C GLN A 84 -8.30 42.06 -1.84
N SER A 85 -8.03 40.91 -1.21
CA SER A 85 -6.76 40.71 -0.51
C SER A 85 -5.58 40.77 -1.47
N ASP A 86 -4.41 41.11 -0.96
CA ASP A 86 -3.15 41.06 -1.70
C ASP A 86 -2.76 39.61 -2.06
N LEU A 87 -1.96 39.46 -3.11
CA LEU A 87 -1.51 38.16 -3.61
C LEU A 87 -0.77 37.34 -2.53
N SER A 88 0.05 37.98 -1.70
CA SER A 88 0.76 37.28 -0.61
C SER A 88 -0.19 36.71 0.43
N THR A 89 -1.20 37.47 0.87
CA THR A 89 -2.22 36.97 1.80
C THR A 89 -3.01 35.80 1.21
N VAL A 90 -3.36 35.87 -0.09
CA VAL A 90 -4.04 34.76 -0.78
C VAL A 90 -3.16 33.52 -0.82
N GLN A 91 -1.88 33.65 -1.20
CA GLN A 91 -0.95 32.53 -1.26
C GLN A 91 -0.71 31.92 0.12
N ASN A 92 -0.45 32.73 1.14
CA ASN A 92 -0.28 32.26 2.52
C ASN A 92 -1.50 31.48 2.99
N ARG A 93 -2.71 31.97 2.69
CA ARG A 93 -3.94 31.27 3.07
C ARG A 93 -4.10 29.92 2.37
N ILE A 94 -3.73 29.85 1.09
CA ILE A 94 -3.73 28.58 0.34
C ILE A 94 -2.77 27.59 1.00
N TYR A 95 -1.54 28.02 1.33
CA TYR A 95 -0.57 27.19 2.04
C TYR A 95 -1.06 26.75 3.42
N ASP A 96 -1.64 27.66 4.21
CA ASP A 96 -2.18 27.37 5.54
C ASP A 96 -3.28 26.30 5.52
N SER A 97 -3.96 26.14 4.38
CA SER A 97 -5.05 25.19 4.22
C SER A 97 -4.56 23.73 4.20
N PHE A 98 -3.29 23.47 3.90
CA PHE A 98 -2.70 22.12 3.90
C PHE A 98 -1.42 22.00 4.74
N CYS A 99 -0.83 23.11 5.18
CA CYS A 99 0.26 23.20 6.14
C CYS A 99 -0.21 24.02 7.35
N ALA A 100 -0.45 23.40 8.50
CA ALA A 100 -1.01 24.09 9.66
C ALA A 100 -0.02 25.12 10.27
N ASN A 101 0.00 26.34 9.73
CA ASN A 101 0.77 27.52 10.18
C ASN A 101 2.31 27.43 10.21
N TYR A 102 2.98 26.33 9.88
CA TYR A 102 4.47 26.29 9.76
C TYR A 102 4.93 25.15 8.82
N PRO A 103 6.05 25.30 8.09
CA PRO A 103 6.52 24.37 7.03
C PRO A 103 6.97 22.97 7.51
N SER A 104 7.07 22.72 8.82
CA SER A 104 7.51 21.41 9.35
C SER A 104 6.39 20.38 9.51
N GLN A 105 5.12 20.78 9.37
CA GLN A 105 3.95 19.91 9.54
C GLN A 105 2.94 20.17 8.42
N CYS A 106 3.29 19.75 7.20
CA CYS A 106 2.39 19.76 6.06
C CYS A 106 1.77 18.37 5.85
N ASN A 107 0.49 18.32 5.49
CA ASN A 107 -0.19 17.07 5.14
C ASN A 107 0.26 16.53 3.77
N ILE A 108 0.83 17.40 2.93
CA ILE A 108 1.37 17.11 1.59
C ILE A 108 2.71 17.83 1.40
N ASP A 109 3.55 17.36 0.48
CA ASP A 109 4.84 18.01 0.20
C ASP A 109 4.64 19.36 -0.50
N PRO A 110 4.99 20.50 0.14
CA PRO A 110 4.77 21.81 -0.47
C PRO A 110 5.61 22.04 -1.74
N THR A 111 6.71 21.31 -1.95
CA THR A 111 7.57 21.46 -3.14
C THR A 111 6.92 20.90 -4.41
N ARG A 112 5.93 20.02 -4.26
CA ARG A 112 5.17 19.38 -5.34
C ARG A 112 3.84 20.07 -5.63
N VAL A 113 3.57 21.20 -4.97
CA VAL A 113 2.36 22.01 -5.16
C VAL A 113 2.68 23.15 -6.14
N THR A 114 1.87 23.28 -7.19
CA THR A 114 1.87 24.45 -8.08
C THR A 114 0.58 25.23 -7.89
N ILE A 115 0.68 26.50 -7.50
CA ILE A 115 -0.45 27.41 -7.33
C ILE A 115 -0.43 28.44 -8.46
N THR A 116 -1.53 28.54 -9.20
CA THR A 116 -1.73 29.56 -10.22
C THR A 116 -2.94 30.40 -9.84
N THR A 117 -2.76 31.71 -9.74
CA THR A 117 -3.86 32.64 -9.43
C THR A 117 -4.00 33.65 -10.56
N THR A 118 -5.21 33.82 -11.06
CA THR A 118 -5.52 34.73 -12.17
C THR A 118 -6.43 35.85 -11.70
N ASN A 119 -6.13 37.08 -12.12
CA ASN A 119 -6.95 38.26 -11.86
C ASN A 119 -7.12 38.56 -10.35
N VAL A 120 -6.09 38.23 -9.56
CA VAL A 120 -5.99 38.66 -8.16
C VAL A 120 -5.83 40.19 -8.16
N GLN A 121 -6.69 40.89 -7.42
CA GLN A 121 -6.80 42.36 -7.43
C GLN A 121 -7.30 42.97 -8.75
N GLY A 122 -8.03 42.21 -9.54
CA GLY A 122 -8.76 42.73 -10.70
C GLY A 122 -9.81 43.77 -10.34
N SER A 123 -10.41 44.40 -11.36
CA SER A 123 -11.54 45.30 -11.17
C SER A 123 -12.70 44.58 -10.47
N ARG A 124 -13.38 45.29 -9.57
CA ARG A 124 -14.60 44.79 -8.90
C ARG A 124 -15.60 44.25 -9.91
N GLY A 125 -16.18 43.10 -9.61
CA GLY A 125 -17.09 42.39 -10.49
C GLY A 125 -16.45 41.52 -11.57
N SER A 126 -15.12 41.49 -11.69
CA SER A 126 -14.42 40.47 -12.47
C SER A 126 -14.24 39.18 -11.66
N MET A 127 -13.99 38.06 -12.35
CA MET A 127 -13.80 36.76 -11.70
C MET A 127 -12.34 36.59 -11.33
N VAL A 128 -12.07 36.19 -10.09
CA VAL A 128 -10.77 35.68 -9.66
C VAL A 128 -10.76 34.16 -9.77
N GLN A 129 -9.64 33.59 -10.20
CA GLN A 129 -9.45 32.15 -10.35
C GLN A 129 -8.24 31.69 -9.56
N VAL A 130 -8.37 30.55 -8.89
CA VAL A 130 -7.32 29.88 -8.14
C VAL A 130 -7.27 28.42 -8.58
N ASP A 131 -6.15 28.05 -9.18
CA ASP A 131 -5.82 26.70 -9.59
C ASP A 131 -4.72 26.15 -8.69
N VAL A 132 -4.96 24.99 -8.10
CA VAL A 132 -3.98 24.27 -7.27
C VAL A 132 -3.74 22.91 -7.91
N ALA A 133 -2.49 22.65 -8.29
CA ALA A 133 -2.05 21.38 -8.82
C ALA A 133 -1.05 20.73 -7.84
N TYR A 134 -1.14 19.41 -7.69
CA TYR A 134 -0.22 18.62 -6.88
C TYR A 134 0.28 17.42 -7.67
N ASP A 135 1.60 17.28 -7.74
CA ASP A 135 2.22 16.11 -8.36
C ASP A 135 2.31 14.99 -7.33
N PHE A 136 1.45 13.98 -7.50
CA PHE A 136 1.30 12.88 -6.55
C PHE A 136 2.52 11.97 -6.53
N GLU A 137 2.98 11.64 -5.33
CA GLU A 137 4.09 10.72 -5.10
C GLU A 137 3.61 9.39 -4.54
N TRP A 138 3.90 8.34 -5.31
CA TRP A 138 3.69 6.95 -4.92
C TRP A 138 4.62 6.60 -3.75
N VAL A 139 4.05 6.10 -2.64
CA VAL A 139 4.83 5.65 -1.47
C VAL A 139 5.05 4.14 -1.50
N THR A 140 4.12 3.42 -2.09
CA THR A 140 4.20 1.98 -2.32
C THR A 140 4.95 1.70 -3.63
N PRO A 141 5.71 0.61 -3.71
CA PRO A 141 6.44 0.21 -4.92
C PRO A 141 5.50 -0.37 -6.00
N ILE A 142 4.23 0.05 -6.04
CA ILE A 142 3.24 -0.50 -6.97
C ILE A 142 3.62 -0.22 -8.43
N GLY A 143 4.28 0.91 -8.69
CA GLY A 143 4.83 1.23 -10.02
C GLY A 143 5.89 0.23 -10.48
N ASP A 144 6.80 -0.15 -9.58
CA ASP A 144 7.84 -1.13 -9.87
C ASP A 144 7.25 -2.53 -10.11
N ILE A 145 6.23 -2.90 -9.32
CA ILE A 145 5.54 -4.19 -9.50
C ILE A 145 4.75 -4.21 -10.82
N VAL A 146 4.06 -3.12 -11.16
CA VAL A 146 3.36 -3.00 -12.44
C VAL A 146 4.35 -3.09 -13.61
N ASN A 147 5.53 -2.47 -13.49
CA ASN A 147 6.60 -2.59 -14.47
C ASN A 147 7.08 -4.02 -14.60
N LEU A 148 7.36 -4.70 -13.49
CA LEU A 148 7.82 -6.08 -13.49
C LEU A 148 6.80 -7.06 -14.12
N VAL A 149 5.51 -6.88 -13.86
CA VAL A 149 4.46 -7.83 -14.28
C VAL A 149 3.91 -7.52 -15.67
N SER A 150 3.74 -6.25 -16.01
CA SER A 150 3.08 -5.82 -17.27
C SER A 150 4.02 -5.17 -18.28
N GLY A 151 5.26 -4.84 -17.89
CA GLY A 151 6.19 -4.04 -18.69
C GLY A 151 5.78 -2.56 -18.81
N GLY A 152 4.71 -2.14 -18.12
CA GLY A 152 4.20 -0.78 -18.13
C GLY A 152 4.82 0.09 -17.04
N THR A 153 4.94 1.39 -17.29
CA THR A 153 5.33 2.37 -16.26
C THR A 153 4.10 3.14 -15.79
N LEU A 154 4.00 3.40 -14.49
CA LEU A 154 3.04 4.37 -13.98
C LEU A 154 3.61 5.76 -14.25
N SER A 155 2.90 6.56 -15.05
CA SER A 155 3.24 7.96 -15.26
C SER A 155 3.00 8.78 -14.00
N ASP A 156 3.69 9.91 -13.88
CA ASP A 156 3.42 10.89 -12.83
C ASP A 156 1.95 11.32 -12.86
N LEU A 157 1.30 11.32 -11.69
CA LEU A 157 -0.11 11.66 -11.54
C LEU A 157 -0.23 13.08 -10.97
N THR A 158 -0.63 14.05 -11.79
CA THR A 158 -0.94 15.40 -11.30
C THR A 158 -2.42 15.53 -10.96
N ILE A 159 -2.74 15.81 -9.70
CA ILE A 159 -4.10 16.10 -9.23
C ILE A 159 -4.32 17.61 -9.32
N ARG A 160 -5.42 18.06 -9.94
CA ARG A 160 -5.73 19.48 -10.13
C ARG A 160 -7.07 19.84 -9.49
N SER A 161 -7.15 21.04 -8.93
CA SER A 161 -8.39 21.63 -8.43
C SER A 161 -8.49 23.10 -8.83
N HIS A 162 -9.71 23.53 -9.16
CA HIS A 162 -10.02 24.87 -9.64
C HIS A 162 -11.14 25.47 -8.79
N ALA A 163 -10.95 26.73 -8.38
CA ALA A 163 -11.98 27.52 -7.73
C ALA A 163 -12.02 28.93 -8.33
N SER A 164 -13.22 29.49 -8.48
CA SER A 164 -13.41 30.86 -8.92
C SER A 164 -14.49 31.57 -8.12
N MET A 165 -14.31 32.87 -7.91
CA MET A 165 -15.26 33.74 -7.19
C MET A 165 -15.29 35.12 -7.83
N ARG A 166 -16.36 35.88 -7.58
CA ARG A 166 -16.52 37.26 -8.06
C ARG A 166 -15.84 38.22 -7.08
N LEU A 167 -15.06 39.16 -7.60
CA LEU A 167 -14.43 40.22 -6.79
C LEU A 167 -15.49 41.23 -6.31
N GLU A 168 -15.47 41.52 -5.01
CA GLU A 168 -16.37 42.47 -4.34
C GLU A 168 -15.92 43.92 -4.46
#